data_AF-A0A1R4EIM2-F1
#
_entry.id   AF-A0A1R4EIM2-F1
#
_cell.length_a   1.000
_cell.length_b   1.000
_cell.length_c   1.000
_cell.angle_alpha   90.00
_cell.angle_beta   90.00
_cell.angle_gamma   90.00
#
_symmetry.space_group_name_H-M   'P 1'
#
loop_
_entity.id
_entity.type
_entity.pdbx_description
1 polymer ?
#
loop_
_entity_poly.entity_id
_entity_poly.type
_entity_poly.pdbx_seq_one_letter_code
_entity_poly.pdbx_strand_id
1 'polypeptide(L)'
;MSTDSKNNNAKKNKKPVIDNSEDLKDRITESIDAFKLRANLLMANIKEGGEDGYDHSTTTAGEKGLKSGKVSELTVIAPLKEGGAERLKEILKIAGGNLKGATRVGTLHDLRFVFLDDDTRVLFCTAYDGDWDPYIDDFATKIPELMDILFGNVEGWPGIKDPSVKQFILDHQITAAGWYVGVPHLTIQDIRRQDRIVKGINKALDEAQS
;
A
#
# COMPACT_ATOMS: atom_id res chain seq x y z
N MET A 1 -52.64 -32.04 -69.82
CA MET A 1 -53.73 -31.18 -69.33
C MET A 1 -53.28 -30.56 -68.02
N SER A 2 -53.24 -29.21 -68.01
CA SER A 2 -53.29 -28.25 -66.88
C SER A 2 -52.26 -28.37 -65.74
N THR A 3 -51.25 -27.50 -65.57
CA THR A 3 -51.15 -26.03 -65.25
C THR A 3 -51.02 -25.69 -63.74
N ASP A 4 -50.00 -24.85 -63.44
CA ASP A 4 -49.89 -23.82 -62.38
C ASP A 4 -49.65 -24.23 -60.90
N SER A 5 -48.91 -23.51 -60.03
CA SER A 5 -48.20 -22.22 -60.11
C SER A 5 -47.09 -22.12 -59.02
N LYS A 6 -46.21 -21.12 -59.17
CA LYS A 6 -45.06 -20.74 -58.31
C LYS A 6 -45.44 -20.41 -56.85
N ASN A 7 -44.52 -20.63 -55.90
CA ASN A 7 -44.21 -19.57 -54.94
C ASN A 7 -42.77 -19.65 -54.40
N ASN A 8 -41.99 -18.59 -54.67
CA ASN A 8 -40.66 -18.34 -54.14
C ASN A 8 -40.79 -17.76 -52.73
N ASN A 9 -39.99 -18.23 -51.77
CA ASN A 9 -39.66 -17.39 -50.62
C ASN A 9 -38.24 -17.68 -50.12
N ALA A 10 -37.30 -16.88 -50.61
CA ALA A 10 -35.93 -16.83 -50.13
C ALA A 10 -35.89 -16.16 -48.75
N LYS A 11 -35.69 -16.95 -47.69
CA LYS A 11 -35.39 -16.44 -46.34
C LYS A 11 -34.00 -15.80 -46.36
N LYS A 12 -33.93 -14.47 -46.23
CA LYS A 12 -32.69 -13.72 -46.00
C LYS A 12 -32.14 -14.02 -44.60
N ASN A 13 -30.98 -14.69 -44.54
CA ASN A 13 -30.13 -14.72 -43.35
C ASN A 13 -29.52 -13.32 -43.13
N LYS A 14 -30.00 -12.57 -42.13
CA LYS A 14 -29.26 -11.41 -41.59
C LYS A 14 -28.48 -11.88 -40.37
N LYS A 15 -27.14 -11.83 -40.44
CA LYS A 15 -26.28 -11.91 -39.25
C LYS A 15 -26.60 -10.72 -38.32
N PRO A 16 -26.55 -10.89 -36.98
CA PRO A 16 -26.69 -9.76 -36.08
C PRO A 16 -25.48 -8.83 -36.26
N VAL A 17 -25.75 -7.56 -36.55
CA VAL A 17 -24.74 -6.51 -36.49
C VAL A 17 -24.59 -6.15 -35.01
N ILE A 18 -23.42 -6.42 -34.44
CA ILE A 18 -23.09 -5.99 -33.08
C ILE A 18 -22.84 -4.48 -33.18
N ASP A 19 -23.68 -3.67 -32.54
CA ASP A 19 -23.55 -2.22 -32.52
C ASP A 19 -22.50 -1.81 -31.47
N ASN A 20 -21.25 -1.69 -31.92
CA ASN A 20 -20.12 -1.24 -31.10
C ASN A 20 -20.01 0.29 -31.01
N SER A 21 -21.01 1.06 -31.48
CA SER A 21 -20.91 2.52 -31.56
C SER A 21 -21.06 3.21 -30.20
N GLU A 22 -21.77 2.59 -29.27
CA GLU A 22 -21.98 3.11 -27.91
C GLU A 22 -20.73 2.86 -27.04
N ASP A 23 -20.17 1.65 -27.06
CA ASP A 23 -18.86 1.31 -26.45
C ASP A 23 -17.73 2.24 -26.94
N LEU A 24 -17.71 2.55 -28.23
CA LEU A 24 -16.70 3.44 -28.80
C LEU A 24 -16.86 4.90 -28.30
N LYS A 25 -18.09 5.39 -28.14
CA LYS A 25 -18.36 6.74 -27.60
C LYS A 25 -17.98 6.84 -26.13
N ASP A 26 -18.27 5.81 -25.34
CA ASP A 26 -17.94 5.77 -23.92
C ASP A 26 -16.43 5.79 -23.72
N ARG A 27 -15.69 4.95 -24.47
CA ARG A 27 -14.22 4.92 -24.45
C ARG A 27 -13.57 6.23 -24.89
N ILE A 28 -14.15 6.91 -25.90
CA ILE A 28 -13.69 8.23 -26.33
C ILE A 28 -13.94 9.27 -25.23
N THR A 29 -15.10 9.22 -24.59
CA THR A 29 -15.47 10.16 -23.52
C THR A 29 -14.60 9.98 -22.28
N GLU A 30 -14.39 8.75 -21.82
CA GLU A 30 -13.45 8.42 -20.73
C GLU A 30 -12.04 8.92 -21.03
N SER A 31 -11.57 8.79 -22.28
CA SER A 31 -10.26 9.29 -22.72
C SER A 31 -10.17 10.82 -22.66
N ILE A 32 -11.23 11.53 -23.10
CA ILE A 32 -11.30 12.99 -23.04
C ILE A 32 -11.33 13.48 -21.59
N ASP A 33 -12.11 12.84 -20.73
CA ASP A 33 -12.21 13.22 -19.32
C ASP A 33 -10.93 12.94 -18.57
N ALA A 34 -10.27 11.80 -18.83
CA ALA A 34 -8.92 11.53 -18.33
C ALA A 34 -7.91 12.57 -18.81
N PHE A 35 -7.99 13.04 -20.06
CA PHE A 35 -7.13 14.09 -20.57
C PHE A 35 -7.37 15.43 -19.87
N LYS A 36 -8.62 15.86 -19.71
CA LYS A 36 -8.99 17.08 -18.97
C LYS A 36 -8.52 17.01 -17.52
N LEU A 37 -8.71 15.87 -16.87
CA LEU A 37 -8.26 15.65 -15.50
C LEU A 37 -6.74 15.78 -15.38
N ARG A 38 -5.98 15.17 -16.30
CA ARG A 38 -4.52 15.30 -16.36
C ARG A 38 -4.08 16.75 -16.56
N ALA A 39 -4.74 17.50 -17.45
CA ALA A 39 -4.44 18.90 -17.67
C ALA A 39 -4.71 19.75 -16.43
N ASN A 40 -5.85 19.54 -15.76
CA ASN A 40 -6.20 20.23 -14.53
C ASN A 40 -5.22 19.91 -13.38
N LEU A 41 -4.84 18.64 -13.21
CA LEU A 41 -3.87 18.22 -12.21
C LEU A 41 -2.49 18.81 -12.47
N LEU A 42 -2.04 18.85 -13.73
CA LEU A 42 -0.76 19.50 -14.09
C LEU A 42 -0.77 20.99 -13.76
N MET A 43 -1.85 21.69 -14.10
CA MET A 43 -2.01 23.11 -13.79
C MET A 43 -2.06 23.38 -12.28
N ALA A 44 -2.78 22.53 -11.52
CA ALA A 44 -2.81 22.61 -10.06
C ALA A 44 -1.42 22.38 -9.47
N ASN A 45 -0.69 21.35 -9.91
CA ASN A 45 0.66 21.06 -9.44
C ASN A 45 1.66 22.19 -9.76
N ILE A 46 1.54 22.87 -10.90
CA ILE A 46 2.38 24.03 -11.23
C ILE A 46 2.06 25.23 -10.32
N LYS A 47 0.77 25.45 -10.01
CA LYS A 47 0.32 26.62 -9.26
C LYS A 47 0.51 26.46 -7.74
N GLU A 48 0.30 25.24 -7.24
CA GLU A 48 0.18 24.93 -5.81
C GLU A 48 1.27 23.98 -5.31
N GLY A 49 1.99 23.30 -6.21
CA GLY A 49 3.07 22.40 -5.84
C GLY A 49 4.26 23.16 -5.26
N GLY A 50 4.72 22.74 -4.08
CA GLY A 50 6.01 23.17 -3.54
C GLY A 50 7.16 22.45 -4.22
N GLU A 51 8.27 23.16 -4.45
CA GLU A 51 9.52 22.57 -4.94
C GLU A 51 10.49 22.44 -3.76
N ASP A 52 10.54 21.25 -3.17
CA ASP A 52 11.49 20.90 -2.10
C ASP A 52 12.79 20.27 -2.65
N GLY A 53 12.87 20.09 -3.98
CA GLY A 53 14.02 19.51 -4.68
C GLY A 53 14.09 17.98 -4.61
N TYR A 54 13.04 17.30 -4.14
CA TYR A 54 13.01 15.84 -4.07
C TYR A 54 12.17 15.21 -5.19
N ASP A 55 12.57 14.01 -5.61
CA ASP A 55 11.75 13.18 -6.47
C ASP A 55 10.72 12.42 -5.62
N HIS A 56 9.46 12.85 -5.72
CA HIS A 56 8.32 12.25 -5.03
C HIS A 56 7.61 11.17 -5.85
N SER A 57 8.13 10.83 -7.03
CA SER A 57 7.51 9.79 -7.87
C SER A 57 7.44 8.45 -7.13
N THR A 58 6.38 7.71 -7.40
CA THR A 58 6.17 6.38 -6.82
C THR A 58 6.49 5.29 -7.83
N THR A 59 7.19 4.27 -7.37
CA THR A 59 7.47 3.02 -8.06
C THR A 59 6.85 1.86 -7.27
N THR A 60 7.10 0.61 -7.68
CA THR A 60 6.68 -0.55 -6.89
C THR A 60 7.67 -0.86 -5.76
N ALA A 61 7.15 -1.29 -4.60
CA ALA A 61 7.93 -1.87 -3.51
C ALA A 61 8.15 -3.39 -3.65
N GLY A 62 7.51 -4.03 -4.63
CA GLY A 62 7.52 -5.48 -4.82
C GLY A 62 6.33 -5.95 -5.66
N GLU A 63 5.65 -7.01 -5.22
CA GLU A 63 4.37 -7.42 -5.83
C GLU A 63 3.23 -6.47 -5.44
N LYS A 64 3.22 -6.02 -4.19
CA LYS A 64 2.29 -5.01 -3.67
C LYS A 64 3.06 -3.93 -2.92
N GLY A 65 2.44 -2.77 -2.80
CA GLY A 65 3.02 -1.61 -2.14
C GLY A 65 3.65 -0.61 -3.11
N LEU A 66 3.53 0.68 -2.78
CA LEU A 66 4.25 1.75 -3.45
C LEU A 66 5.59 2.04 -2.77
N LYS A 67 6.57 2.52 -3.55
CA LYS A 67 7.88 3.00 -3.10
C LYS A 67 8.12 4.42 -3.59
N SER A 68 8.39 5.37 -2.69
CA SER A 68 8.80 6.74 -3.00
C SER A 68 10.25 6.94 -2.55
N GLY A 69 11.15 7.12 -3.52
CA GLY A 69 12.60 7.10 -3.27
C GLY A 69 13.05 5.80 -2.59
N LYS A 70 13.45 5.90 -1.32
CA LYS A 70 13.92 4.77 -0.50
C LYS A 70 12.88 4.23 0.46
N VAL A 71 11.76 4.91 0.64
CA VAL A 71 10.72 4.49 1.59
C VAL A 71 9.65 3.74 0.81
N SER A 72 9.15 2.64 1.36
CA SER A 72 8.04 1.83 0.86
C SER A 72 6.89 1.76 1.87
N GLU A 73 5.67 1.52 1.37
CA GLU A 73 4.48 1.30 2.19
C GLU A 73 4.02 -0.16 2.18
N LEU A 74 3.44 -0.58 3.29
CA LEU A 74 2.68 -1.82 3.41
C LEU A 74 1.42 -1.54 4.20
N THR A 75 0.28 -1.93 3.64
CA THR A 75 -1.03 -1.80 4.27
C THR A 75 -1.77 -3.13 4.19
N VAL A 76 -2.08 -3.74 5.34
CA VAL A 76 -2.81 -5.01 5.45
C VAL A 76 -4.13 -4.75 6.14
N ILE A 77 -5.21 -5.34 5.62
CA ILE A 77 -6.50 -5.45 6.32
C ILE A 77 -6.84 -6.92 6.42
N ALA A 78 -7.01 -7.43 7.66
CA ALA A 78 -7.26 -8.84 7.88
C ALA A 78 -8.35 -9.08 8.94
N PRO A 79 -9.15 -10.14 8.81
CA PRO A 79 -10.14 -10.52 9.81
C PRO A 79 -9.47 -11.00 11.11
N LEU A 80 -10.07 -10.63 12.24
CA LEU A 80 -9.64 -11.08 13.56
C LEU A 80 -10.42 -12.33 13.97
N LYS A 81 -9.75 -13.24 14.68
CA LYS A 81 -10.41 -14.40 15.32
C LYS A 81 -11.44 -13.92 16.33
N GLU A 82 -12.40 -14.78 16.66
CA GLU A 82 -13.28 -14.57 17.83
C GLU A 82 -12.44 -14.33 19.09
N GLY A 83 -12.69 -13.21 19.81
CA GLY A 83 -11.90 -12.77 20.96
C GLY A 83 -10.51 -12.22 20.63
N GLY A 84 -10.12 -12.21 19.35
CA GLY A 84 -8.80 -11.78 18.88
C GLY A 84 -8.59 -10.28 19.03
N ALA A 85 -9.64 -9.47 18.86
CA ALA A 85 -9.57 -8.03 19.03
C ALA A 85 -9.27 -7.64 20.48
N GLU A 86 -10.00 -8.21 21.43
CA GLU A 86 -9.84 -7.99 22.86
C GLU A 86 -8.44 -8.37 23.31
N ARG A 87 -7.96 -9.53 22.86
CA ARG A 87 -6.59 -9.98 23.15
C ARG A 87 -5.54 -9.05 22.55
N LEU A 88 -5.70 -8.62 21.29
CA LEU A 88 -4.77 -7.71 20.63
C LEU A 88 -4.76 -6.33 21.29
N LYS A 89 -5.93 -5.79 21.68
CA LYS A 89 -6.03 -4.54 22.45
C LYS A 89 -5.31 -4.64 23.79
N GLU A 90 -5.47 -5.74 24.52
CA GLU A 90 -4.78 -5.93 25.79
C GLU A 90 -3.26 -6.06 25.59
N ILE A 91 -2.80 -6.76 24.55
CA ILE A 91 -1.37 -6.81 24.19
C ILE A 91 -0.82 -5.39 23.94
N LEU A 92 -1.50 -4.59 23.11
CA LEU A 92 -1.09 -3.22 22.79
C LEU A 92 -1.11 -2.32 24.03
N LYS A 93 -2.08 -2.51 24.93
CA LYS A 93 -2.16 -1.79 26.20
C LYS A 93 -1.04 -2.17 27.16
N ILE A 94 -0.70 -3.46 27.29
CA ILE A 94 0.44 -3.95 28.10
C ILE A 94 1.76 -3.36 27.57
N ALA A 95 1.90 -3.28 26.24
CA ALA A 95 3.04 -2.63 25.61
C ALA A 95 3.04 -1.09 25.80
N GLY A 96 1.97 -0.50 26.35
CA GLY A 96 1.80 0.95 26.48
C GLY A 96 1.70 1.66 25.14
N GLY A 97 1.21 0.97 24.10
CA GLY A 97 1.27 1.41 22.70
C GLY A 97 2.70 1.45 22.13
N ASN A 98 3.72 1.15 22.93
CA ASN A 98 5.11 1.23 22.56
C ASN A 98 5.59 -0.12 22.02
N LEU A 99 5.57 -0.24 20.70
CA LEU A 99 6.10 -1.40 19.99
C LEU A 99 7.62 -1.29 19.80
N LYS A 100 8.34 -1.01 20.90
CA LYS A 100 9.80 -0.82 20.92
C LYS A 100 10.56 -2.00 20.30
N GLY A 101 10.00 -3.22 20.36
CA GLY A 101 10.57 -4.38 19.66
C GLY A 101 10.82 -4.12 18.16
N ALA A 102 9.99 -3.29 17.54
CA ALA A 102 10.11 -2.87 16.15
C ALA A 102 11.38 -2.05 15.87
N THR A 103 12.04 -1.44 16.87
CA THR A 103 13.34 -0.78 16.66
C THR A 103 14.45 -1.75 16.26
N ARG A 104 14.24 -3.06 16.46
CA ARG A 104 15.16 -4.10 15.97
C ARG A 104 15.06 -4.31 14.46
N VAL A 105 13.96 -3.90 13.85
CA VAL A 105 13.81 -3.82 12.40
C VAL A 105 14.37 -2.46 11.99
N GLY A 106 15.62 -2.47 11.54
CA GLY A 106 16.42 -1.26 11.33
C GLY A 106 15.96 -0.36 10.20
N THR A 107 14.96 -0.79 9.43
CA THR A 107 14.39 -0.16 8.25
C THR A 107 13.04 0.51 8.51
N LEU A 108 12.45 0.29 9.68
CA LEU A 108 11.09 0.75 9.97
C LEU A 108 11.05 2.24 10.34
N HIS A 109 10.23 3.01 9.64
CA HIS A 109 9.94 4.42 9.96
C HIS A 109 8.79 4.54 10.95
N ASP A 110 7.67 3.90 10.63
CA ASP A 110 6.48 3.84 11.47
C ASP A 110 5.72 2.54 11.30
N LEU A 111 4.90 2.24 12.31
CA LEU A 111 3.91 1.19 12.24
C LEU A 111 2.67 1.59 13.04
N ARG A 112 1.49 1.12 12.65
CA ARG A 112 0.26 1.29 13.42
C ARG A 112 -0.73 0.15 13.25
N PHE A 113 -1.54 -0.04 14.29
CA PHE A 113 -2.72 -0.90 14.30
C PHE A 113 -3.98 -0.05 14.42
N VAL A 114 -5.01 -0.38 13.64
CA VAL A 114 -6.34 0.23 13.74
C VAL A 114 -7.38 -0.88 13.69
N PHE A 115 -8.34 -0.88 14.61
CA PHE A 115 -9.46 -1.81 14.59
C PHE A 115 -10.58 -1.23 13.72
N LEU A 116 -11.15 -2.06 12.86
CA LEU A 116 -12.17 -1.70 11.89
C LEU A 116 -13.43 -2.54 12.10
N ASP A 117 -14.56 -2.02 11.61
CA ASP A 117 -15.85 -2.74 11.52
C ASP A 117 -16.24 -3.41 12.84
N ASP A 118 -16.42 -2.58 13.87
CA ASP A 118 -16.79 -3.02 15.21
C ASP A 118 -15.85 -4.11 15.76
N ASP A 119 -14.55 -3.90 15.55
CA ASP A 119 -13.44 -4.76 15.99
C ASP A 119 -13.36 -6.14 15.31
N THR A 120 -14.08 -6.36 14.21
CA THR A 120 -14.02 -7.64 13.47
C THR A 120 -12.81 -7.75 12.54
N ARG A 121 -12.18 -6.62 12.18
CA ARG A 121 -10.98 -6.57 11.34
C ARG A 121 -9.91 -5.69 11.94
N VAL A 122 -8.67 -5.93 11.55
CA VAL A 122 -7.53 -5.09 11.89
C VAL A 122 -6.85 -4.57 10.64
N LEU A 123 -6.51 -3.30 10.66
CA LEU A 123 -5.57 -2.67 9.76
C LEU A 123 -4.19 -2.63 10.43
N PHE A 124 -3.19 -3.09 9.69
CA PHE A 124 -1.78 -2.95 10.02
C PHE A 124 -1.09 -2.19 8.89
N CYS A 125 -0.46 -1.06 9.23
CA CYS A 125 0.26 -0.24 8.26
C CYS A 125 1.68 0.02 8.72
N THR A 126 2.61 0.05 7.78
CA THR A 126 4.00 0.43 8.02
C THR A 126 4.58 1.24 6.86
N ALA A 127 5.49 2.15 7.20
CA ALA A 127 6.45 2.69 6.24
C ALA A 127 7.86 2.18 6.59
N TYR A 128 8.61 1.75 5.58
CA TYR A 128 9.90 1.08 5.78
C TYR A 128 10.89 1.39 4.65
N ASP A 129 12.17 1.14 4.89
CA ASP A 129 13.22 1.33 3.89
C ASP A 129 13.30 0.14 2.93
N GLY A 130 13.44 0.43 1.63
CA GLY A 130 13.80 -0.55 0.61
C GLY A 130 12.63 -1.39 0.11
N ASP A 131 12.91 -2.62 -0.31
CA ASP A 131 11.94 -3.49 -0.98
C ASP A 131 11.19 -4.39 0.01
N TRP A 132 10.01 -4.86 -0.42
CA TRP A 132 9.08 -5.63 0.40
C TRP A 132 9.66 -6.95 0.92
N ASP A 133 10.33 -7.73 0.07
CA ASP A 133 10.82 -9.06 0.43
C ASP A 133 11.84 -9.04 1.59
N PRO A 134 12.93 -8.26 1.50
CA PRO A 134 13.89 -8.12 2.60
C PRO A 134 13.25 -7.60 3.89
N TYR A 135 12.23 -6.75 3.78
CA TYR A 135 11.53 -6.19 4.92
C TYR A 135 10.71 -7.25 5.68
N ILE A 136 9.98 -8.10 4.97
CA ILE A 136 9.27 -9.23 5.62
C ILE A 136 10.26 -10.23 6.23
N ASP A 137 11.38 -10.49 5.57
CA ASP A 137 12.43 -11.37 6.11
C ASP A 137 13.06 -10.82 7.40
N ASP A 138 13.17 -9.49 7.53
CA ASP A 138 13.61 -8.85 8.76
C ASP A 138 12.63 -9.12 9.93
N PHE A 139 11.31 -9.14 9.70
CA PHE A 139 10.38 -9.52 10.78
C PHE A 139 10.57 -10.96 11.23
N ALA A 140 10.69 -11.89 10.28
CA ALA A 140 10.88 -13.31 10.56
C ALA A 140 12.20 -13.61 11.31
N THR A 141 13.25 -12.83 11.02
CA THR A 141 14.57 -13.04 11.63
C THR A 141 14.79 -12.23 12.91
N LYS A 142 14.32 -10.97 12.97
CA LYS A 142 14.59 -10.08 14.09
C LYS A 142 13.58 -10.23 15.21
N ILE A 143 12.28 -10.32 14.92
CA ILE A 143 11.23 -10.27 15.95
C ILE A 143 10.12 -11.33 15.76
N PRO A 144 10.47 -12.61 15.55
CA PRO A 144 9.47 -13.63 15.22
C PRO A 144 8.42 -13.83 16.32
N GLU A 145 8.82 -13.88 17.58
CA GLU A 145 7.90 -14.09 18.71
C GLU A 145 6.88 -12.97 18.83
N LEU A 146 7.31 -11.71 18.60
CA LEU A 146 6.40 -10.57 18.66
C LEU A 146 5.38 -10.61 17.52
N MET A 147 5.81 -11.02 16.31
CA MET A 147 4.89 -11.19 15.18
C MET A 147 3.83 -12.25 15.47
N ASP A 148 4.22 -13.40 16.01
CA ASP A 148 3.26 -14.47 16.31
C ASP A 148 2.34 -14.12 17.48
N ILE A 149 2.81 -13.35 18.47
CA ILE A 149 1.96 -12.85 19.56
C ILE A 149 0.88 -11.89 19.03
N LEU A 150 1.25 -10.99 18.11
CA LEU A 150 0.35 -9.97 17.53
C LEU A 150 -0.58 -10.56 16.47
N PHE A 151 -0.02 -11.17 15.43
CA PHE A 151 -0.76 -11.68 14.29
C PHE A 151 -1.36 -13.07 14.51
N GLY A 152 -0.97 -13.77 15.58
CA GLY A 152 -1.69 -14.97 16.03
C GLY A 152 -3.16 -14.71 16.39
N ASN A 153 -3.60 -13.44 16.50
CA ASN A 153 -4.99 -13.04 16.68
C ASN A 153 -5.76 -12.86 15.35
N VAL A 154 -5.07 -12.89 14.21
CA VAL A 154 -5.65 -12.77 12.86
C VAL A 154 -6.06 -14.15 12.35
N GLU A 155 -7.23 -14.26 11.72
CA GLU A 155 -7.70 -15.53 11.16
C GLU A 155 -6.75 -16.05 10.08
N GLY A 156 -6.48 -17.36 10.11
CA GLY A 156 -5.62 -18.00 9.11
C GLY A 156 -4.11 -17.69 9.23
N TRP A 157 -3.65 -16.90 10.21
CA TRP A 157 -2.22 -16.62 10.39
C TRP A 157 -1.40 -17.93 10.48
N PRO A 158 -0.48 -18.19 9.54
CA PRO A 158 0.26 -19.45 9.50
C PRO A 158 1.47 -19.48 10.46
N GLY A 159 1.88 -18.32 10.97
CA GLY A 159 3.12 -18.14 11.73
C GLY A 159 4.20 -17.44 10.90
N ILE A 160 4.96 -16.52 11.51
CA ILE A 160 5.96 -15.70 10.78
C ILE A 160 7.11 -16.49 10.15
N LYS A 161 7.35 -17.72 10.61
CA LYS A 161 8.38 -18.62 10.05
C LYS A 161 7.82 -19.62 9.05
N ASP A 162 6.51 -19.65 8.85
CA ASP A 162 5.92 -20.55 7.88
C ASP A 162 6.25 -20.08 6.45
N PRO A 163 6.66 -20.98 5.53
CA PRO A 163 6.99 -20.62 4.16
C PRO A 163 5.85 -19.92 3.40
N SER A 164 4.59 -20.15 3.79
CA SER A 164 3.40 -19.53 3.18
C SER A 164 3.11 -18.12 3.70
N VAL A 165 3.80 -17.63 4.74
CA VAL A 165 3.45 -16.37 5.39
C VAL A 165 3.55 -15.16 4.46
N LYS A 166 4.53 -15.16 3.55
CA LYS A 166 4.68 -14.08 2.56
C LYS A 166 3.44 -13.99 1.67
N GLN A 167 2.96 -15.14 1.18
CA GLN A 167 1.72 -15.18 0.39
C GLN A 167 0.51 -14.76 1.23
N PHE A 168 0.41 -15.22 2.48
CA PHE A 168 -0.65 -14.80 3.39
C PHE A 168 -0.70 -13.27 3.57
N ILE A 169 0.47 -12.62 3.73
CA ILE A 169 0.54 -11.15 3.83
C ILE A 169 0.10 -10.51 2.52
N LEU A 170 0.59 -11.01 1.38
CA LEU A 170 0.20 -10.50 0.06
C LEU A 170 -1.31 -10.62 -0.16
N ASP A 171 -1.94 -11.73 0.23
CA ASP A 171 -3.38 -11.95 0.06
C ASP A 171 -4.23 -10.92 0.82
N HIS A 172 -3.74 -10.45 1.98
CA HIS A 172 -4.42 -9.44 2.80
C HIS A 172 -3.92 -8.00 2.59
N GLN A 173 -2.82 -7.83 1.85
CA GLN A 173 -2.24 -6.52 1.57
C GLN A 173 -3.02 -5.78 0.47
N ILE A 174 -3.20 -4.48 0.69
CA ILE A 174 -3.84 -3.56 -0.23
C ILE A 174 -2.81 -2.48 -0.57
N THR A 175 -2.43 -2.37 -1.85
CA THR A 175 -1.54 -1.30 -2.32
C THR A 175 -2.25 0.06 -2.18
N ALA A 176 -1.55 1.05 -1.63
CA ALA A 176 -2.07 2.41 -1.58
C ALA A 176 -2.37 2.95 -2.99
N ALA A 177 -3.51 3.62 -3.18
CA ALA A 177 -3.86 4.24 -4.46
C ALA A 177 -2.99 5.47 -4.78
N GLY A 178 -2.36 6.05 -3.77
CA GLY A 178 -1.40 7.13 -3.86
C GLY A 178 -0.67 7.25 -2.52
N TRP A 179 0.57 7.68 -2.57
CA TRP A 179 1.39 7.79 -1.38
C TRP A 179 2.42 8.91 -1.51
N TYR A 180 2.63 9.66 -0.43
CA TYR A 180 3.53 10.79 -0.37
C TYR A 180 4.48 10.62 0.82
N VAL A 181 5.76 10.89 0.59
CA VAL A 181 6.80 10.84 1.61
C VAL A 181 7.54 12.17 1.57
N GLY A 182 7.51 12.93 2.67
CA GLY A 182 8.08 14.28 2.68
C GLY A 182 9.60 14.33 2.48
N VAL A 183 10.33 13.26 2.84
CA VAL A 183 11.78 13.17 2.64
C VAL A 183 12.14 11.79 2.05
N PRO A 184 11.86 11.56 0.76
CA PRO A 184 11.86 10.21 0.17
C PRO A 184 13.26 9.61 0.01
N HIS A 185 14.31 10.43 0.01
CA HIS A 185 15.68 9.99 -0.26
C HIS A 185 16.46 9.52 1.00
N LEU A 186 15.88 9.67 2.20
CA LEU A 186 16.53 9.30 3.46
C LEU A 186 15.94 8.02 4.03
N THR A 187 16.85 7.13 4.47
CA THR A 187 16.48 5.97 5.27
C THR A 187 16.27 6.35 6.74
N ILE A 188 15.64 5.49 7.54
CA ILE A 188 15.53 5.77 8.99
C ILE A 188 16.92 5.83 9.66
N GLN A 189 17.89 5.11 9.11
CA GLN A 189 19.29 5.17 9.57
C GLN A 189 19.97 6.49 9.18
N ASP A 190 19.70 7.02 7.99
CA ASP A 190 20.15 8.35 7.59
C ASP A 190 19.56 9.42 8.52
N ILE A 191 18.24 9.36 8.79
CA ILE A 191 17.54 10.28 9.70
C ILE A 191 18.17 10.24 11.09
N ARG A 192 18.37 9.05 11.66
CA ARG A 192 19.03 8.89 12.97
C ARG A 192 20.47 9.40 12.99
N ARG A 193 21.22 9.22 11.89
CA ARG A 193 22.58 9.76 11.77
C ARG A 193 22.55 11.29 11.75
N GLN A 194 21.65 11.89 10.97
CA GLN A 194 21.52 13.34 10.85
C GLN A 194 21.09 13.97 12.19
N ASP A 195 20.13 13.37 12.91
CA ASP A 195 19.74 13.81 14.26
C ASP A 195 20.93 13.85 15.23
N ARG A 196 21.78 12.80 15.22
CA ARG A 196 23.01 12.78 16.04
C ARG A 196 24.01 13.87 15.65
N ILE A 197 24.18 14.13 14.36
CA ILE A 197 25.09 15.17 13.86
C ILE A 197 24.60 16.55 14.32
N VAL A 198 23.31 16.86 14.13
CA VAL A 198 22.73 18.15 14.54
C VAL A 198 22.86 18.35 16.05
N LYS A 199 22.56 17.33 16.86
CA LYS A 199 22.75 17.37 18.31
C LYS A 199 24.20 17.64 18.70
N GLY A 200 25.15 16.98 18.03
CA GLY A 200 26.58 17.17 18.28
C GLY A 200 27.06 18.59 17.93
N ILE A 201 26.62 19.13 16.80
CA ILE A 201 26.96 20.50 16.37
C ILE A 201 26.41 21.53 17.37
N ASN A 202 25.14 21.41 17.75
CA ASN A 202 24.52 22.35 18.70
C ASN A 202 25.26 22.34 20.05
N LYS A 203 25.60 21.15 20.55
CA LYS A 203 26.39 21.02 21.79
C LYS A 203 27.76 21.71 21.67
N ALA A 204 28.46 21.54 20.56
CA ALA A 204 29.76 22.17 20.35
C ALA A 204 29.65 23.71 20.24
N LEU A 205 28.56 24.22 19.65
CA LEU A 205 28.30 25.66 19.58
C LEU A 205 28.00 26.25 20.97
N ASP A 206 27.21 25.54 21.78
CA ASP A 206 26.89 25.97 23.15
C ASP A 206 28.16 26.03 24.02
N GLU A 207 29.03 25.02 23.93
CA GLU A 207 30.33 24.99 24.65
C GLU A 207 31.31 26.07 24.18
N ALA A 208 31.25 26.49 22.91
CA ALA A 208 32.10 27.55 22.39
C ALA A 208 31.63 28.97 22.75
N GLN A 209 30.36 29.11 23.15
CA GLN A 209 29.75 30.38 23.55
C GLN A 209 29.71 30.61 25.07
N SER A 210 30.01 29.57 25.86
CA SER A 210 30.14 29.60 27.33
C SER A 210 31.55 29.90 27.80
#